data_AF-A0A1R1D0L4-F1
#
_entry.id   AF-A0A1R1D0L4-F1
#
_cell.length_a   1.000
_cell.length_b   1.000
_cell.length_c   1.000
_cell.angle_alpha   90.00
_cell.angle_beta   90.00
_cell.angle_gamma   90.00
#
_symmetry.space_group_name_H-M   'P 1'
#
loop_
_entity.id
_entity.type
_entity.pdbx_description
1 polymer ?
#
loop_
_entity_poly.entity_id
_entity_poly.type
_entity_poly.pdbx_seq_one_letter_code
_entity_poly.pdbx_strand_id
1 'polypeptide(L)' 'MNKLRTINSEICILADVHDVNQSNVVPLVKGANLVLDGTDNAAARLLLSDVCFRQRIPFLYGGPRE' A
#
# COMPACT_ATOMS: atom_id res chain seq x y z
N MET A 1 15.29 -2.16 2.67
CA MET A 1 15.63 -0.92 1.94
C MET A 1 16.91 -1.02 1.11
N ASN A 2 18.02 -1.55 1.65
CA ASN A 2 19.32 -1.58 0.93
C ASN A 2 19.26 -2.16 -0.48
N LYS A 3 18.55 -3.28 -0.69
CA LYS A 3 18.38 -3.90 -2.03
C LYS A 3 17.76 -2.96 -3.07
N LEU A 4 16.72 -2.20 -2.70
CA LEU A 4 16.07 -1.26 -3.62
C LEU A 4 17.00 -0.10 -3.99
N ARG A 5 17.75 0.41 -3.02
CA ARG A 5 18.74 1.48 -3.25
C ARG A 5 19.90 1.03 -4.14
N THR A 6 20.28 -0.25 -4.10
CA THR A 6 21.28 -0.82 -5.01
C THR A 6 20.76 -0.91 -6.45
N ILE A 7 19.46 -1.13 -6.64
CA ILE A 7 18.85 -1.19 -7.99
C ILE A 7 18.74 0.21 -8.59
N ASN A 8 18.22 1.18 -7.82
CA ASN A 8 18.17 2.58 -8.23
C ASN A 8 18.32 3.46 -6.98
N SER A 9 19.39 4.25 -6.91
CA SER A 9 19.68 5.12 -5.77
C SER A 9 18.98 6.48 -5.84
N GLU A 10 18.44 6.86 -7.01
CA GLU A 10 17.77 8.15 -7.24
C GLU A 10 16.33 8.17 -6.70
N ILE A 11 15.74 7.01 -6.41
CA ILE A 11 14.38 6.95 -5.85
C ILE A 11 14.36 7.34 -4.37
N CYS A 12 13.30 8.05 -3.98
CA CYS A 12 12.97 8.26 -2.58
C CYS A 12 12.20 7.05 -2.03
N ILE A 13 12.63 6.52 -0.89
CA ILE A 13 11.97 5.41 -0.22
C ILE A 13 11.57 5.87 1.17
N LEU A 14 10.26 5.93 1.42
CA LEU A 14 9.68 6.14 2.73
C LEU A 14 9.15 4.79 3.20
N ALA A 15 9.70 4.26 4.31
CA ALA A 15 9.13 3.09 4.95
C ALA A 15 8.30 3.53 6.14
N ASP A 16 7.09 2.99 6.21
CA ASP A 16 6.23 3.09 7.36
C ASP A 16 5.92 1.67 7.85
N VAL A 17 6.25 1.37 9.11
CA VAL A 17 6.18 0.00 9.67
C VAL A 17 5.04 -0.06 10.65
N HIS A 18 3.84 -0.31 10.12
CA HIS A 18 2.60 -0.39 10.89
C HIS A 18 1.67 -1.47 10.35
N ASP A 19 0.91 -2.10 11.25
CA ASP A 19 -0.22 -2.93 10.86
C ASP A 19 -1.35 -2.04 10.35
N VAL A 20 -1.81 -2.30 9.13
CA VAL A 20 -2.90 -1.54 8.51
C VAL A 20 -4.21 -1.80 9.27
N ASN A 21 -4.83 -0.73 9.76
CA ASN A 21 -6.10 -0.77 10.48
C ASN A 21 -6.90 0.53 10.26
N GLN A 22 -8.11 0.59 10.82
CA GLN A 22 -9.04 1.71 10.54
C GLN A 22 -8.49 3.07 10.98
N SER A 23 -7.64 3.11 12.01
CA SER A 23 -7.12 4.38 12.55
C SER A 23 -5.97 4.97 11.70
N ASN A 24 -5.28 4.15 10.89
CA ASN A 24 -4.10 4.59 10.12
C ASN A 24 -4.23 4.46 8.60
N VAL A 25 -5.22 3.72 8.08
CA VAL A 25 -5.33 3.47 6.63
C VAL A 25 -5.49 4.75 5.80
N VAL A 26 -6.22 5.75 6.31
CA VAL A 26 -6.45 7.02 5.60
C VAL A 26 -5.16 7.82 5.44
N PRO A 27 -4.39 8.13 6.51
CA PRO A 27 -3.11 8.81 6.36
C PRO A 27 -2.08 8.00 5.56
N LEU A 28 -2.10 6.67 5.64
CA LEU A 28 -1.17 5.80 4.89
C LEU A 28 -1.31 5.93 3.37
N VAL A 29 -2.53 6.06 2.85
CA VAL A 29 -2.77 6.16 1.39
C VAL A 29 -2.84 7.60 0.89
N LYS A 30 -2.81 8.59 1.79
CA LYS A 30 -3.04 10.00 1.44
C LYS A 30 -1.97 10.51 0.49
N GLY A 31 -2.40 11.04 -0.65
CA GLY A 31 -1.51 11.61 -1.67
C GLY A 31 -0.86 10.56 -2.57
N ALA A 32 -1.13 9.27 -2.37
CA ALA A 32 -0.70 8.24 -3.29
C ALA A 32 -1.41 8.39 -4.64
N ASN A 33 -0.66 8.25 -5.73
CA ASN A 33 -1.23 8.17 -7.08
C ASN A 33 -1.69 6.75 -7.43
N LEU A 34 -1.18 5.75 -6.72
CA LEU A 34 -1.50 4.34 -6.87
C LEU A 34 -1.20 3.62 -5.56
N VAL A 35 -2.06 2.68 -5.17
CA VAL A 35 -1.80 1.75 -4.08
C VAL A 35 -1.70 0.33 -4.63
N LEU A 36 -0.60 -0.35 -4.27
CA LEU A 36 -0.36 -1.77 -4.58
C LEU A 36 -0.43 -2.57 -3.27
N ASP A 37 -1.48 -3.37 -3.11
CA ASP A 37 -1.62 -4.28 -1.97
C ASP A 37 -0.88 -5.59 -2.24
N GLY A 38 0.21 -5.78 -1.49
CA GLY A 38 0.98 -7.03 -1.43
C GLY A 38 0.79 -7.79 -0.11
N THR A 39 -0.25 -7.47 0.66
CA THR A 39 -0.55 -8.17 1.92
C THR A 39 -1.24 -9.51 1.65
N ASP A 40 -0.99 -10.47 2.52
CA ASP A 40 -1.68 -11.76 2.57
C ASP A 40 -2.95 -11.72 3.44
N ASN A 41 -3.34 -10.52 3.92
CA ASN A 41 -4.44 -10.34 4.85
C ASN A 41 -5.69 -9.80 4.13
N ALA A 42 -6.73 -10.63 4.04
CA ALA A 42 -8.00 -10.26 3.42
C ALA A 42 -8.68 -9.04 4.08
N ALA A 43 -8.58 -8.89 5.40
CA ALA A 43 -9.17 -7.75 6.11
C ALA A 43 -8.43 -6.44 5.77
N ALA A 44 -7.10 -6.47 5.70
CA ALA A 44 -6.31 -5.31 5.27
C ALA A 44 -6.63 -4.92 3.82
N ARG A 45 -6.74 -5.92 2.93
CA ARG A 45 -7.13 -5.72 1.52
C ARG A 45 -8.49 -5.03 1.37
N LEU A 46 -9.50 -5.53 2.08
CA LEU A 46 -10.85 -4.96 2.04
C LEU A 46 -10.85 -3.51 2.57
N LEU A 47 -10.13 -3.26 3.66
CA LEU A 47 -10.00 -1.92 4.23
C LEU A 47 -9.29 -0.95 3.28
N LEU A 48 -8.18 -1.35 2.68
CA LEU A 48 -7.44 -0.54 1.70
C LEU A 48 -8.29 -0.27 0.46
N SER A 49 -9.00 -1.29 -0.05
CA SER A 49 -9.85 -1.17 -1.24
C SER A 49 -10.97 -0.15 -1.03
N ASP A 50 -11.68 -0.23 0.10
CA ASP A 50 -12.76 0.71 0.43
C ASP A 50 -12.25 2.16 0.56
N VAL A 51 -11.12 2.36 1.25
CA VAL A 51 -10.55 3.70 1.44
C VAL A 51 -10.03 4.27 0.11
N CYS A 52 -9.35 3.47 -0.70
CA CYS A 52 -8.86 3.90 -2.01
C CYS A 52 -10.04 4.24 -2.96
N PHE A 53 -11.09 3.43 -2.95
CA PHE A 53 -12.31 3.70 -3.71
C PHE A 53 -12.93 5.04 -3.32
N ARG A 54 -13.12 5.29 -2.02
CA ARG A 54 -13.66 6.56 -1.51
C ARG A 54 -12.80 7.78 -1.84
N GLN A 55 -11.47 7.62 -1.83
CA GLN A 55 -10.52 8.69 -2.15
C GLN A 55 -10.21 8.82 -3.65
N ARG A 56 -10.79 7.96 -4.50
CA ARG A 56 -10.53 7.88 -5.94
C ARG A 56 -9.05 7.64 -6.27
N ILE A 57 -8.39 6.82 -5.44
CA ILE A 57 -7.02 6.37 -5.66
C ILE A 57 -7.08 5.01 -6.37
N PRO A 58 -6.41 4.84 -7.54
CA PRO A 58 -6.26 3.54 -8.16
C PRO A 58 -5.70 2.51 -7.17
N PHE A 59 -6.34 1.34 -7.12
CA PHE A 59 -5.98 0.26 -6.21
C PHE A 59 -5.80 -1.05 -7.00
N LEU A 60 -4.66 -1.70 -6.80
CA LEU A 60 -4.36 -3.02 -7.35
C LEU A 60 -3.96 -3.93 -6.19
N TYR A 61 -4.42 -5.18 -6.19
CA TYR A 61 -3.97 -6.18 -5.24
C TYR A 61 -3.39 -7.39 -5.97
N GLY A 62 -2.29 -7.92 -5.43
CA GLY A 62 -1.74 -9.20 -5.86
C GLY A 62 -2.25 -10.31 -4.94
N GLY A 63 -3.02 -11.25 -5.48
CA GLY A 63 -3.33 -12.51 -4.80
C GLY A 63 -2.62 -13.66 -5.50
N PRO A 64 -2.21 -14.73 -4.78
CA PRO A 64 -1.82 -15.96 -5.45
C PRO A 64 -2.97 -16.41 -6.36
N ARG A 65 -2.62 -16.90 -7.56
CA ARG A 65 -3.55 -17.71 -8.34
C ARG A 65 -3.72 -19.03 -7.60
N GLU A 66 -4.97 -19.45 -7.43
CA GLU A 66 -5.33 -20.79 -6.99
C GLU A 66 -4.81 -21.84 -7.99
#